data_AF-A0A4Q3V8J4-F1
#
_entry.id   AF-A0A4Q3V8J4-F1
#
_cell.length_a   1.000
_cell.length_b   1.000
_cell.length_c   1.000
_cell.angle_alpha   90.00
_cell.angle_beta   90.00
_cell.angle_gamma   90.00
#
_symmetry.space_group_name_H-M   'P 1'
#
loop_
_entity.id
_entity.type
_entity.pdbx_description
1 polymer ?
#
loop_
_entity_poly.entity_id
_entity_poly.type
_entity_poly.pdbx_seq_one_letter_code
_entity_poly.pdbx_strand_id
1 'polypeptide(L)'
;MARKKAGWKVRVARTGGALVLIMALVWWWIPWEYDLFPKAPPNPNERVDPDTKRLFAKGTRILVVTAHPDDAEFYLGGTLPQLKASGAELSLVVCTDGDKSYYGPFTDVAYNRRVRREEQTAAAKRWGATDIVYLGFPDGRLTDSDDELAGVGFHQGLLLIPGLRDIEGMVGGAGAEVNQPIGL
;
A
#
# COMPACT_ATOMS: atom_id res chain seq x y z
N MET A 1 -58.05 -10.74 31.31
CA MET A 1 -56.61 -10.38 31.25
C MET A 1 -55.88 -10.75 29.94
N ALA A 2 -56.44 -11.56 29.03
CA ALA A 2 -55.72 -12.04 27.83
C ALA A 2 -55.49 -11.01 26.69
N ARG A 3 -56.40 -10.03 26.52
CA ARG A 3 -56.42 -9.10 25.38
C ARG A 3 -55.29 -8.05 25.39
N LYS A 4 -54.79 -7.67 26.58
CA LYS A 4 -53.63 -6.76 26.73
C LYS A 4 -52.31 -7.42 26.31
N LYS A 5 -52.14 -8.73 26.54
CA LYS A 5 -50.93 -9.49 26.19
C LYS A 5 -50.74 -9.61 24.67
N ALA A 6 -51.82 -9.80 23.92
CA ALA A 6 -51.77 -9.88 22.45
C ALA A 6 -51.34 -8.55 21.82
N GLY A 7 -51.86 -7.42 22.30
CA GLY A 7 -51.47 -6.08 21.81
C GLY A 7 -50.02 -5.71 22.12
N TRP A 8 -49.47 -6.20 23.23
CA TRP A 8 -48.05 -6.02 23.57
C TRP A 8 -47.14 -6.83 22.63
N LYS A 9 -47.47 -8.11 22.38
CA LYS A 9 -46.70 -8.96 21.45
C LYS A 9 -46.63 -8.36 20.03
N VAL A 10 -47.76 -7.85 19.52
CA VAL A 10 -47.82 -7.20 18.20
C VAL A 10 -46.99 -5.91 18.16
N ARG A 11 -46.99 -5.13 19.24
CA ARG A 11 -46.19 -3.91 19.34
C ARG A 11 -44.70 -4.25 19.34
N VAL A 12 -44.27 -5.18 20.19
CA VAL A 12 -42.88 -5.64 20.26
C VAL A 12 -42.40 -6.19 18.91
N ALA A 13 -43.22 -6.98 18.22
CA ALA A 13 -42.88 -7.50 16.89
C ALA A 13 -42.70 -6.38 15.85
N ARG A 14 -43.56 -5.36 15.86
CA ARG A 14 -43.45 -4.20 14.95
C ARG A 14 -42.23 -3.36 15.25
N THR A 15 -41.97 -3.03 16.52
CA THR A 15 -40.79 -2.22 16.88
C THR A 15 -39.49 -2.97 16.60
N GLY A 16 -39.44 -4.27 16.92
CA GLY A 16 -38.29 -5.12 16.60
C GLY A 16 -38.04 -5.23 15.10
N GLY A 17 -39.09 -5.45 14.30
CA GLY A 17 -38.99 -5.48 12.85
C GLY A 17 -38.51 -4.16 12.24
N ALA A 18 -39.00 -3.02 12.76
CA ALA A 18 -38.55 -1.70 12.34
C ALA A 18 -37.06 -1.47 12.67
N LEU A 19 -36.60 -1.93 13.84
CA LEU A 19 -35.21 -1.77 14.27
C LEU A 19 -34.26 -2.62 13.40
N VAL A 20 -34.67 -3.86 13.06
CA VAL A 20 -33.92 -4.73 12.13
C VAL A 20 -33.85 -4.10 10.73
N LEU A 21 -34.97 -3.54 10.22
CA LEU A 21 -34.98 -2.86 8.94
C LEU A 21 -34.07 -1.63 8.91
N ILE A 22 -34.07 -0.82 9.98
CA ILE A 22 -33.18 0.33 10.10
C ILE A 22 -31.72 -0.14 10.12
N MET A 23 -31.38 -1.17 10.90
CA MET A 23 -30.03 -1.72 10.91
C MET A 23 -29.61 -2.28 9.54
N ALA A 24 -30.50 -2.95 8.82
CA ALA A 24 -30.21 -3.46 7.48
C ALA A 24 -30.00 -2.34 6.45
N LEU A 25 -30.80 -1.26 6.53
CA LEU A 25 -30.63 -0.09 5.67
C LEU A 25 -29.36 0.69 6.00
N VAL A 26 -29.02 0.82 7.28
CA VAL A 26 -27.73 1.39 7.70
C VAL A 26 -26.58 0.52 7.24
N TRP A 27 -26.66 -0.81 7.38
CA TRP A 27 -25.66 -1.74 6.87
C TRP A 27 -25.49 -1.64 5.35
N TRP A 28 -26.59 -1.46 4.62
CA TRP A 28 -26.55 -1.25 3.17
C TRP A 28 -26.02 0.14 2.77
N TRP A 29 -26.31 1.17 3.57
CA TRP A 29 -25.92 2.56 3.30
C TRP A 29 -24.48 2.87 3.71
N ILE A 30 -23.95 2.20 4.75
CA ILE A 30 -22.54 2.29 5.12
C ILE A 30 -21.74 1.82 3.88
N PRO A 31 -20.93 2.69 3.26
CA PRO A 31 -20.05 2.25 2.20
C PRO A 31 -19.14 1.19 2.81
N TRP A 32 -18.99 0.06 2.11
CA TRP A 32 -18.17 -1.11 2.49
C TRP A 32 -16.68 -0.78 2.67
N GLU A 33 -16.32 0.50 2.70
CA GLU A 33 -15.02 1.09 2.96
C GLU A 33 -14.70 1.18 4.46
N TYR A 34 -15.68 0.95 5.35
CA TYR A 34 -15.45 0.92 6.79
C TYR A 34 -15.40 -0.51 7.33
N ASP A 35 -14.18 -0.98 7.65
CA ASP A 35 -13.97 -2.21 8.41
C ASP A 35 -14.39 -1.97 9.89
N LEU A 36 -15.67 -2.21 10.20
CA LEU A 36 -16.20 -2.16 11.57
C LEU A 36 -15.56 -3.20 12.51
N PHE A 37 -14.94 -4.21 11.92
CA PHE A 37 -14.19 -5.25 12.61
C PHE A 37 -12.75 -5.20 12.12
N PRO A 38 -11.76 -5.11 13.03
CA PRO A 38 -10.36 -5.18 12.63
C PRO A 38 -10.12 -6.51 11.90
N LYS A 39 -9.67 -6.45 10.64
CA LYS A 39 -9.08 -7.62 10.01
C LYS A 39 -7.78 -7.94 10.76
N ALA A 40 -7.50 -9.23 10.95
CA ALA A 40 -6.20 -9.61 11.44
C ALA A 40 -5.13 -9.04 10.49
N PRO A 41 -4.06 -8.42 11.01
CA PRO A 41 -2.97 -8.01 10.15
C PRO A 41 -2.45 -9.24 9.40
N PRO A 42 -1.96 -9.08 8.16
CA PRO A 42 -1.26 -10.16 7.48
C PRO A 42 -0.12 -10.65 8.36
N ASN A 43 0.26 -11.92 8.19
CA ASN A 43 1.43 -12.44 8.88
C ASN A 43 2.64 -11.58 8.51
N PRO A 44 3.43 -11.12 9.49
CA PRO A 44 4.63 -10.36 9.18
C PRO A 44 5.57 -11.22 8.33
N ASN A 45 6.24 -10.58 7.38
CA ASN A 45 7.28 -11.23 6.59
C ASN A 45 8.38 -11.77 7.53
N GLU A 46 9.05 -12.84 7.10
CA GLU A 46 10.18 -13.38 7.86
C GLU A 46 11.24 -12.29 8.03
N ARG A 47 11.76 -12.13 9.26
CA ARG A 47 12.83 -11.17 9.51
C ARG A 47 14.09 -11.62 8.80
N VAL A 48 14.54 -10.81 7.86
CA VAL A 48 15.80 -11.04 7.16
C VAL A 48 16.89 -10.19 7.80
N ASP A 49 18.00 -10.83 8.19
CA ASP A 49 19.17 -10.12 8.70
C ASP A 49 19.86 -9.31 7.56
N PRO A 50 20.01 -7.98 7.73
CA PRO A 50 20.66 -7.12 6.74
C PRO A 50 22.08 -7.53 6.38
N ASP A 51 22.84 -8.04 7.35
CA ASP A 51 24.23 -8.42 7.17
C ASP A 51 24.36 -9.71 6.36
N THR A 52 23.49 -10.68 6.64
CA THR A 52 23.36 -11.91 5.85
C THR A 52 23.09 -11.62 4.38
N LYS A 53 22.29 -10.58 4.07
CA LYS A 53 22.01 -10.14 2.69
C LYS A 53 23.04 -9.18 2.11
N ARG A 54 24.06 -8.80 2.88
CA ARG A 54 25.11 -7.85 2.47
C ARG A 54 24.53 -6.54 1.93
N LEU A 55 23.45 -6.07 2.56
CA LEU A 55 22.72 -4.87 2.15
C LEU A 55 23.62 -3.64 2.06
N PHE A 56 24.56 -3.50 3.00
CA PHE A 56 25.50 -2.39 3.05
C PHE A 56 26.80 -2.64 2.27
N ALA A 57 26.95 -3.76 1.56
CA ALA A 57 28.14 -3.98 0.76
C ALA A 57 28.20 -3.01 -0.44
N LYS A 58 29.40 -2.52 -0.74
CA LYS A 58 29.64 -1.63 -1.88
C LYS A 58 29.26 -2.32 -3.19
N GLY A 59 28.50 -1.63 -4.04
CA GLY A 59 28.02 -2.15 -5.32
C GLY A 59 26.79 -3.06 -5.21
N THR A 60 26.22 -3.24 -4.02
CA THR A 60 24.92 -3.92 -3.88
C THR A 60 23.83 -3.08 -4.55
N ARG A 61 23.03 -3.70 -5.40
CA ARG A 61 21.86 -3.08 -6.04
C ARG A 61 20.63 -3.32 -5.19
N ILE A 62 19.88 -2.26 -4.90
CA ILE A 62 18.71 -2.30 -4.04
C ILE A 62 17.55 -1.62 -4.75
N LEU A 63 16.49 -2.39 -4.98
CA LEU A 63 15.22 -1.85 -5.43
C LEU A 63 14.32 -1.59 -4.23
N VAL A 64 13.82 -0.37 -4.14
CA VAL A 64 12.78 0.05 -3.21
C VAL A 64 11.46 0.05 -3.97
N VAL A 65 10.46 -0.68 -3.50
CA VAL A 65 9.12 -0.68 -4.09
C VAL A 65 8.14 -0.16 -3.06
N THR A 66 7.36 0.87 -3.42
CA THR A 66 6.38 1.50 -2.54
C THR A 66 5.02 1.65 -3.19
N ALA A 67 3.98 1.72 -2.36
CA ALA A 67 2.62 1.80 -2.83
C ALA A 67 2.34 3.23 -3.29
N HIS A 68 2.75 4.21 -2.48
CA HIS A 68 2.51 5.62 -2.73
C HIS A 68 3.85 6.38 -2.83
N PRO A 69 3.81 7.57 -3.45
CA PRO A 69 4.81 8.60 -3.16
C PRO A 69 4.87 8.82 -1.64
N ASP A 70 6.03 9.16 -1.08
CA ASP A 70 6.40 9.39 0.34
C ASP A 70 6.64 8.18 1.25
N ASP A 71 6.14 6.99 0.92
CA ASP A 71 6.31 5.79 1.74
C ASP A 71 7.80 5.47 2.00
N ALA A 72 8.66 5.60 0.98
CA ALA A 72 10.09 5.28 1.09
C ALA A 72 10.78 6.18 2.11
N GLU A 73 10.47 7.48 2.07
CA GLU A 73 11.01 8.46 2.99
C GLU A 73 10.44 8.27 4.41
N PHE A 74 9.17 7.89 4.52
CA PHE A 74 8.52 7.67 5.81
C PHE A 74 9.10 6.46 6.55
N TYR A 75 9.26 5.34 5.85
CA TYR A 75 9.74 4.10 6.46
C TYR A 75 11.27 3.99 6.48
N LEU A 76 11.98 4.59 5.52
CA LEU A 76 13.42 4.42 5.33
C LEU A 76 14.23 5.71 5.24
N GLY A 77 13.68 6.85 5.64
CA GLY A 77 14.36 8.15 5.52
C GLY A 77 15.76 8.18 6.16
N GLY A 78 16.00 7.40 7.22
CA GLY A 78 17.32 7.23 7.83
C GLY A 78 18.20 6.16 7.20
N THR A 79 17.61 5.11 6.62
CA THR A 79 18.31 3.93 6.10
C THR A 79 18.81 4.14 4.66
N LEU A 80 18.01 4.80 3.81
CA LEU A 80 18.38 5.04 2.40
C LEU A 80 19.69 5.82 2.27
N PRO A 81 19.92 6.93 3.00
CA PRO A 81 21.20 7.63 2.94
C PRO A 81 22.38 6.79 3.44
N GLN A 82 22.17 5.90 4.41
CA GLN A 82 23.22 5.00 4.92
C GLN A 82 23.61 3.94 3.88
N LEU A 83 22.62 3.34 3.21
CA LEU A 83 22.86 2.42 2.10
C LEU A 83 23.60 3.12 0.95
N LYS A 84 23.20 4.35 0.62
CA LYS A 84 23.91 5.14 -0.39
C LYS A 84 25.36 5.41 0.03
N ALA A 85 25.59 5.79 1.29
CA ALA A 85 26.91 6.06 1.83
C ALA A 85 27.82 4.82 1.86
N SER A 86 27.25 3.61 2.00
CA SER A 86 28.00 2.36 1.91
C SER A 86 28.41 2.00 0.48
N GLY A 87 27.92 2.75 -0.51
CA GLY A 87 28.19 2.56 -1.93
C GLY A 87 27.21 1.62 -2.61
N ALA A 88 26.01 1.41 -2.06
CA ALA A 88 24.94 0.72 -2.75
C ALA A 88 24.35 1.57 -3.89
N GLU A 89 23.86 0.88 -4.92
CA GLU A 89 23.08 1.45 -6.02
C GLU A 89 21.59 1.32 -5.66
N LEU A 90 20.86 2.43 -5.66
CA LEU A 90 19.49 2.46 -5.17
C LEU A 90 18.53 2.86 -6.30
N SER A 91 17.42 2.14 -6.43
CA SER A 91 16.38 2.41 -7.41
C SER A 91 15.01 2.40 -6.74
N LEU A 92 14.04 3.14 -7.28
CA LEU A 92 12.68 3.25 -6.73
C LEU A 92 11.63 2.84 -7.77
N VAL A 93 10.66 2.03 -7.36
CA VAL A 93 9.38 1.83 -8.06
C VAL A 93 8.26 2.33 -7.16
N VAL A 94 7.41 3.20 -7.71
CA VAL A 94 6.20 3.66 -7.04
C VAL A 94 4.99 3.11 -7.80
N CYS A 95 4.18 2.32 -7.12
CA CYS A 95 3.07 1.62 -7.75
C CYS A 95 1.93 2.59 -8.13
N THR A 96 1.51 3.45 -7.21
CA THR A 96 0.39 4.36 -7.43
C THR A 96 0.84 5.81 -7.60
N ASP A 97 -0.01 6.64 -8.19
CA ASP A 97 0.26 8.07 -8.29
C ASP A 97 -0.07 8.87 -7.02
N GLY A 98 -0.65 8.22 -5.99
CA GLY A 98 -1.08 8.92 -4.79
C GLY A 98 -2.14 9.99 -5.07
N ASP A 99 -3.01 9.77 -6.05
CA ASP A 99 -3.88 10.81 -6.59
C ASP A 99 -5.07 11.19 -5.70
N LYS A 100 -5.31 10.40 -4.63
CA LYS A 100 -6.35 10.63 -3.62
C LYS A 100 -5.87 11.35 -2.36
N SER A 101 -4.66 11.91 -2.36
CA SER A 101 -4.00 12.47 -1.17
C SER A 101 -4.61 13.74 -0.56
N TYR A 102 -5.87 14.08 -0.87
CA TYR A 102 -6.52 15.29 -0.35
C TYR A 102 -8.03 15.10 -0.18
N TYR A 103 -8.55 15.49 0.98
CA TYR A 103 -9.99 15.48 1.27
C TYR A 103 -10.55 16.90 1.11
N GLY A 104 -11.30 17.16 0.04
CA GLY A 104 -11.94 18.45 -0.20
C GLY A 104 -12.74 18.53 -1.50
N PRO A 105 -13.62 19.54 -1.67
CA PRO A 105 -14.59 19.61 -2.77
C PRO A 105 -14.02 19.96 -4.16
N PHE A 106 -12.71 20.21 -4.29
CA PHE A 106 -12.07 20.65 -5.54
C PHE A 106 -10.71 19.98 -5.78
N THR A 107 -10.67 18.66 -5.88
CA THR A 107 -9.42 17.94 -6.17
C THR A 107 -9.28 17.68 -7.66
N ASP A 108 -8.34 18.39 -8.29
CA ASP A 108 -7.83 18.02 -9.60
C ASP A 108 -6.86 16.84 -9.43
N VAL A 109 -7.37 15.65 -9.71
CA VAL A 109 -6.62 14.39 -9.67
C VAL A 109 -5.35 14.48 -10.52
N ALA A 110 -5.43 15.06 -11.72
CA ALA A 110 -4.27 15.14 -12.60
C ALA A 110 -3.20 16.09 -12.04
N TYR A 111 -3.62 17.20 -11.44
CA TYR A 111 -2.72 18.10 -10.72
C TYR A 111 -2.03 17.40 -9.55
N ASN A 112 -2.79 16.67 -8.73
CA ASN A 112 -2.24 15.93 -7.59
C ASN A 112 -1.18 14.91 -8.03
N ARG A 113 -1.49 14.10 -9.06
CA ARG A 113 -0.53 13.13 -9.63
C ARG A 113 0.78 13.79 -10.03
N ARG A 114 0.70 14.91 -10.75
CA ARG A 114 1.88 15.65 -11.19
C ARG A 114 2.71 16.14 -10.00
N VAL A 115 2.07 16.81 -9.05
CA VAL A 115 2.76 17.36 -7.86
C VAL A 115 3.43 16.26 -7.05
N ARG A 116 2.74 15.15 -6.77
CA ARG A 116 3.32 14.05 -5.98
C ARG A 116 4.47 13.35 -6.70
N ARG A 117 4.42 13.20 -8.03
CA ARG A 117 5.55 12.68 -8.82
C ARG A 117 6.75 13.64 -8.76
N GLU A 118 6.53 14.95 -8.84
CA GLU A 118 7.60 15.95 -8.71
C GLU A 118 8.23 15.92 -7.32
N GLU A 119 7.43 15.88 -6.26
CA GLU A 119 7.86 15.75 -4.87
C GLU A 119 8.69 14.49 -4.64
N GLN A 120 8.17 13.33 -5.07
CA GLN A 120 8.87 12.06 -4.95
C GLN A 120 10.17 12.03 -5.74
N THR A 121 10.18 12.58 -6.96
CA THR A 121 11.40 12.67 -7.78
C THR A 121 12.45 13.53 -7.09
N ALA A 122 12.05 14.63 -6.46
CA ALA A 122 12.94 15.48 -5.69
C ALA A 122 13.47 14.78 -4.44
N ALA A 123 12.60 14.08 -3.69
CA ALA A 123 12.98 13.32 -2.50
C ALA A 123 13.94 12.17 -2.82
N ALA A 124 13.64 11.39 -3.85
CA ALA A 124 14.47 10.29 -4.34
C ALA A 124 15.89 10.73 -4.70
N LYS A 125 16.03 11.89 -5.36
CA LYS A 125 17.33 12.49 -5.65
C LYS A 125 18.12 12.84 -4.39
N ARG A 126 17.47 13.17 -3.27
CA ARG A 126 18.15 13.54 -2.02
C ARG A 126 18.83 12.36 -1.36
N TRP A 127 18.21 11.18 -1.36
CA TRP A 127 18.82 9.98 -0.80
C TRP A 127 19.65 9.18 -1.82
N GLY A 128 19.69 9.63 -3.08
CA GLY A 128 20.66 9.17 -4.07
C GLY A 128 20.19 8.02 -4.95
N ALA A 129 18.87 7.91 -5.17
CA ALA A 129 18.28 7.05 -6.18
C ALA A 129 18.88 7.37 -7.56
N THR A 130 19.24 6.33 -8.32
CA THR A 130 19.70 6.50 -9.71
C THR A 130 18.52 6.48 -10.68
N ASP A 131 17.48 5.70 -10.36
CA ASP A 131 16.37 5.41 -11.26
C ASP A 131 15.05 5.38 -10.48
N ILE A 132 14.01 5.91 -11.10
CA ILE A 132 12.66 5.98 -10.52
C ILE A 132 11.66 5.58 -11.60
N VAL A 133 10.79 4.63 -11.28
CA VAL A 133 9.70 4.18 -12.15
C VAL A 133 8.36 4.39 -11.45
N TYR A 134 7.41 4.94 -12.18
CA TYR A 134 6.02 5.08 -11.74
C TYR A 134 5.15 4.14 -12.57
N LEU A 135 4.47 3.19 -11.93
CA LEU A 135 3.55 2.28 -12.62
C LEU A 135 2.22 2.99 -12.97
N GLY A 136 1.85 4.01 -12.20
CA GLY A 136 0.72 4.88 -12.51
C GLY A 136 -0.65 4.30 -12.14
N PHE A 137 -0.68 3.31 -11.25
CA PHE A 137 -1.94 2.77 -10.75
C PHE A 137 -2.73 3.84 -9.97
N PRO A 138 -4.07 3.85 -10.06
CA PRO A 138 -4.89 4.73 -9.24
C PRO A 138 -4.75 4.39 -7.75
N ASP A 139 -4.69 5.43 -6.92
CA ASP A 139 -4.53 5.28 -5.48
C ASP A 139 -5.72 4.52 -4.86
N GLY A 140 -5.44 3.64 -3.91
CA GLY A 140 -6.42 2.76 -3.26
C GLY A 140 -7.10 1.73 -4.17
N ARG A 141 -6.57 1.45 -5.36
CA ARG A 141 -7.09 0.41 -6.28
C ARG A 141 -6.07 -0.67 -6.65
N LEU A 142 -4.94 -0.73 -5.96
CA LEU A 142 -3.92 -1.76 -6.19
C LEU A 142 -4.44 -3.14 -5.80
N THR A 143 -4.22 -4.15 -6.64
CA THR A 143 -4.63 -5.53 -6.38
C THR A 143 -3.48 -6.51 -6.61
N ASP A 144 -3.51 -7.65 -5.92
CA ASP A 144 -2.43 -8.65 -6.01
C ASP A 144 -2.40 -9.38 -7.36
N SER A 145 -3.49 -9.26 -8.12
CA SER A 145 -3.62 -9.75 -9.49
C SER A 145 -3.05 -8.80 -10.54
N ASP A 146 -2.54 -7.63 -10.16
CA ASP A 146 -1.91 -6.73 -11.11
C ASP A 146 -0.64 -7.41 -11.65
N ASP A 147 -0.65 -7.77 -12.94
CA ASP A 147 0.39 -8.60 -13.58
C ASP A 147 1.82 -8.04 -13.39
N GLU A 148 1.95 -6.72 -13.27
CA GLU A 148 3.21 -6.00 -13.02
C GLU A 148 3.73 -6.19 -11.58
N LEU A 149 2.89 -6.66 -10.65
CA LEU A 149 3.19 -6.93 -9.24
C LEU A 149 3.07 -8.41 -8.84
N ALA A 150 2.53 -9.26 -9.73
CA ALA A 150 2.24 -10.67 -9.48
C ALA A 150 3.48 -11.51 -9.08
N GLY A 151 4.70 -11.07 -9.42
CA GLY A 151 5.96 -11.70 -9.01
C GLY A 151 6.53 -11.18 -7.68
N VAL A 152 5.96 -10.11 -7.12
CA VAL A 152 6.54 -9.30 -6.04
C VAL A 152 5.80 -9.47 -4.71
N GLY A 153 4.55 -9.96 -4.74
CA GLY A 153 3.75 -10.23 -3.52
C GLY A 153 3.41 -8.95 -2.75
N PHE A 154 3.10 -7.88 -3.47
CA PHE A 154 3.04 -6.53 -2.92
C PHE A 154 1.62 -6.17 -2.42
N HIS A 155 1.39 -6.27 -1.11
CA HIS A 155 0.16 -5.80 -0.47
C HIS A 155 0.41 -4.49 0.31
N GLN A 156 0.13 -3.34 -0.31
CA GLN A 156 0.12 -2.00 0.33
C GLN A 156 1.30 -1.69 1.28
N GLY A 157 2.52 -2.12 0.92
CA GLY A 157 3.68 -2.08 1.82
C GLY A 157 4.92 -1.41 1.23
N LEU A 158 6.03 -1.52 1.93
CA LEU A 158 7.36 -1.18 1.43
C LEU A 158 8.13 -2.49 1.23
N LEU A 159 8.84 -2.58 0.11
CA LEU A 159 9.65 -3.74 -0.19
C LEU A 159 11.07 -3.35 -0.63
N LEU A 160 12.08 -3.96 0.00
CA LEU A 160 13.47 -3.90 -0.42
C LEU A 160 13.90 -5.22 -1.07
N ILE A 161 14.39 -5.14 -2.31
CA ILE A 161 14.90 -6.29 -3.07
C ILE A 161 16.40 -6.09 -3.34
N PRO A 162 17.29 -6.88 -2.70
CA PRO A 162 18.72 -6.83 -3.00
C PRO A 162 19.07 -7.68 -4.23
N GLY A 163 20.04 -7.21 -5.02
CA GLY A 163 20.65 -7.97 -6.11
C GLY A 163 19.87 -7.99 -7.43
N LEU A 164 18.86 -7.13 -7.59
CA LEU A 164 18.16 -6.99 -8.87
C LEU A 164 19.12 -6.40 -9.94
N ARG A 165 19.14 -7.00 -11.14
CA ARG A 165 20.04 -6.57 -12.22
C ARG A 165 19.52 -5.33 -12.96
N ASP A 166 18.20 -5.21 -13.10
CA ASP A 166 17.51 -4.25 -13.98
C ASP A 166 16.02 -4.10 -13.60
N ILE A 167 15.53 -2.86 -13.55
CA ILE A 167 14.11 -2.54 -13.25
C ILE A 167 13.16 -3.06 -14.34
N GLU A 168 13.63 -3.09 -15.59
CA GLU A 168 12.87 -3.57 -16.75
C GLU A 168 12.43 -5.04 -16.59
N GLY A 169 13.22 -5.88 -15.93
CA GLY A 169 12.86 -7.27 -15.65
C GLY A 169 11.73 -7.45 -14.65
N MET A 170 11.44 -6.43 -13.82
CA MET A 170 10.32 -6.45 -12.87
C MET A 170 9.03 -5.93 -13.51
N VAL A 171 9.12 -4.87 -14.32
CA VAL A 171 7.96 -4.28 -15.04
C VAL A 171 7.52 -5.16 -16.22
N GLY A 172 8.45 -5.92 -16.81
CA GLY A 172 8.23 -6.73 -18.00
C GLY A 172 7.96 -8.21 -17.75
N GLY A 173 7.06 -8.57 -16.84
CA GLY A 173 6.38 -9.89 -16.78
C GLY A 173 7.20 -11.19 -16.82
N ALA A 174 8.53 -11.15 -16.77
CA ALA A 174 9.40 -12.29 -17.00
C ALA A 174 10.25 -12.54 -15.76
N GLY A 175 9.63 -13.16 -14.75
CA GLY A 175 10.31 -13.98 -13.73
C GLY A 175 11.67 -13.46 -13.28
N ALA A 176 11.74 -12.22 -12.80
CA ALA A 176 12.89 -11.79 -12.04
C ALA A 176 13.06 -12.78 -10.87
N GLU A 177 14.25 -13.34 -10.71
CA GLU A 177 14.61 -14.11 -9.53
C GLU A 177 14.56 -13.14 -8.33
N VAL A 178 13.37 -12.96 -7.76
CA VAL A 178 13.16 -12.11 -6.60
C VAL A 178 13.84 -12.80 -5.44
N ASN A 179 15.08 -12.39 -5.17
CA ASN A 179 15.72 -12.70 -3.90
C ASN A 179 14.81 -12.14 -2.80
N GLN A 180 14.35 -13.05 -1.95
CA GLN A 180 13.27 -12.90 -0.98
C GLN A 180 13.04 -11.46 -0.48
N PRO A 181 11.77 -11.01 -0.45
CA PRO A 181 11.41 -9.68 -0.01
C PRO A 181 11.90 -9.38 1.41
N ILE A 182 12.62 -8.27 1.62
CA ILE A 182 13.02 -7.83 2.96
C ILE A 182 11.92 -6.92 3.50
N GLY A 183 11.12 -7.46 4.42
CA GLY A 183 10.23 -6.68 5.28
C GLY A 183 11.01 -6.09 6.45
N LEU A 184 10.69 -4.85 6.84
CA LEU A 184 11.26 -4.15 7.99
C LEU A 184 10.27 -4.06 9.14
#